data_AF-A0AAW0ENX4-F1
#
_entry.id   AF-A0AAW0ENX4-F1
#
_cell.length_a   1.000
_cell.length_b   1.000
_cell.length_c   1.000
_cell.angle_alpha   90.00
_cell.angle_beta   90.00
_cell.angle_gamma   90.00
#
_symmetry.space_group_name_H-M   'P 1'
#
loop_
_entity.id
_entity.type
_entity.pdbx_description
1 polymer ?
#
loop_
_entity_poly.entity_id
_entity_poly.type
_entity_poly.pdbx_seq_one_letter_code
_entity_poly.pdbx_strand_id
1 'polypeptide(L)'
;MRARRSAKFAEYLSTYAILERIAIHPTTLIEKRDAAVGVGVYVRDACDAGTSLLAVPSKRFCTNSVLSKVGLKTRFCSPWPSAAASTAPQTTATQTCDDVGDGLVAYLTGSSQWPELAWRLALEQHRSVSHLWGWLQSLPSAEEMAERKEAAERQCRVHHTMLLPYYLKGRRRIRDEVASAHAQLRPHNILPPLEQFAWAVDVLVSRGQSVPTAWPSTSSVEQRSRSTTTTDDGDEDGGDDDDSLAHASLECGVVPFLDLVNAADGAGRTANATVEVATSLEALPQFLKDDLMANAEARGHGSGGGESALAQLEELLKTHYYLCLTLHTPLRASAEVILDWQVPVVTTGVLTPDEDAVVSRLLKYMF
;
A
#
# COMPACT_ATOMS: atom_id res chain seq x y z
N MET A 1 0.28 -9.62 29.06
CA MET A 1 1.28 -8.91 28.22
C MET A 1 0.69 -8.01 27.11
N ARG A 2 -0.63 -7.89 26.92
CA ARG A 2 -1.24 -7.14 25.79
C ARG A 2 -1.13 -5.61 25.86
N ALA A 3 -1.19 -5.01 27.06
CA ALA A 3 -1.21 -3.54 27.21
C ALA A 3 0.15 -2.85 26.92
N ARG A 4 1.29 -3.54 27.12
CA ARG A 4 2.64 -2.94 26.97
C ARG A 4 3.07 -2.69 25.52
N ARG A 5 2.45 -3.34 24.52
CA ARG A 5 2.74 -3.07 23.10
C ARG A 5 2.05 -1.81 22.57
N SER A 6 0.88 -1.43 23.12
CA SER A 6 0.11 -0.28 22.62
C SER A 6 0.86 1.05 22.71
N ALA A 7 1.52 1.32 23.85
CA ALA A 7 2.28 2.55 24.04
C ALA A 7 3.51 2.65 23.13
N LYS A 8 4.29 1.57 23.01
CA LYS A 8 5.46 1.52 22.11
C LYS A 8 5.05 1.59 20.64
N PHE A 9 3.95 0.94 20.27
CA PHE A 9 3.39 0.98 18.92
C PHE A 9 3.02 2.41 18.52
N ALA A 10 2.29 3.13 19.38
CA ALA A 10 1.92 4.52 19.16
C ALA A 10 3.15 5.44 19.09
N GLU A 11 4.14 5.23 19.96
CA GLU A 11 5.40 5.97 19.95
C GLU A 11 6.18 5.79 18.63
N TYR A 12 6.32 4.55 18.14
CA TYR A 12 7.02 4.26 16.89
C TYR A 12 6.31 4.87 15.68
N LEU A 13 4.99 4.69 15.56
CA LEU A 13 4.23 5.29 14.47
C LEU A 13 4.25 6.82 14.52
N SER A 14 4.08 7.42 15.70
CA SER A 14 4.11 8.89 15.82
C SER A 14 5.49 9.45 15.47
N THR A 15 6.56 8.83 15.97
CA THR A 15 7.94 9.22 15.63
C THR A 15 8.19 9.07 14.14
N TYR A 16 7.74 7.97 13.54
CA TYR A 16 7.87 7.70 12.12
C TYR A 16 7.12 8.75 11.28
N ALA A 17 5.89 9.09 11.65
CA ALA A 17 5.10 10.10 10.96
C ALA A 17 5.80 11.46 10.96
N ILE A 18 6.32 11.89 12.12
CA ILE A 18 7.05 13.15 12.26
C ILE A 18 8.32 13.17 11.39
N LEU A 19 9.14 12.11 11.45
CA LEU A 19 10.40 12.05 10.71
C LEU A 19 10.19 11.97 9.20
N GLU A 20 9.18 11.22 8.75
CA GLU A 20 8.94 10.99 7.33
C GLU A 20 7.98 12.01 6.70
N ARG A 21 7.46 12.96 7.51
CA ARG A 21 6.47 13.99 7.16
C ARG A 21 5.16 13.39 6.63
N ILE A 22 4.66 12.39 7.34
CA ILE A 22 3.33 11.83 7.10
C ILE A 22 2.35 12.66 7.93
N ALA A 23 1.38 13.28 7.26
CA ALA A 23 0.42 14.15 7.91
C ALA A 23 -0.68 13.32 8.58
N ILE A 24 -0.93 13.57 9.86
CA ILE A 24 -2.00 12.95 10.62
C ILE A 24 -2.87 14.08 11.19
N HIS A 25 -4.14 14.10 10.81
CA HIS A 25 -5.07 15.10 11.33
C HIS A 25 -5.19 14.96 12.86
N PRO A 26 -5.28 16.06 13.64
CA PRO A 26 -5.28 15.99 15.10
C PRO A 26 -6.42 15.19 15.73
N THR A 27 -7.52 14.99 15.00
CA THR A 27 -8.64 14.15 15.42
C THR A 27 -8.44 12.68 15.08
N THR A 28 -7.39 12.28 14.38
CA THR A 28 -7.15 10.88 14.01
C THR A 28 -6.55 10.09 15.17
N LEU A 29 -7.10 8.92 15.46
CA LEU A 29 -6.60 7.94 16.41
C LEU A 29 -6.23 6.66 15.67
N ILE A 30 -5.08 6.10 16.00
CA ILE A 30 -4.61 4.82 15.45
C ILE A 30 -4.37 3.88 16.62
N GLU A 31 -5.27 2.92 16.81
CA GLU A 31 -5.25 2.08 17.99
C GLU A 31 -5.91 0.71 17.75
N LYS A 32 -5.65 -0.21 18.68
CA LYS A 32 -6.25 -1.54 18.68
C LYS A 32 -7.40 -1.57 19.69
N ARG A 33 -8.64 -1.48 19.22
CA ARG A 33 -9.86 -1.58 20.05
C ARG A 33 -10.42 -3.00 20.11
N ASP A 34 -10.36 -3.71 18.99
CA ASP A 34 -10.84 -5.09 18.87
C ASP A 34 -9.66 -6.05 18.66
N ALA A 35 -9.63 -7.11 19.45
CA ALA A 35 -8.64 -8.17 19.30
C ALA A 35 -8.81 -8.94 17.98
N ALA A 36 -10.04 -9.02 17.45
CA ALA A 36 -10.37 -9.77 16.24
C ALA A 36 -9.88 -9.09 14.96
N VAL A 37 -9.87 -7.75 14.93
CA VAL A 37 -9.58 -6.98 13.69
C VAL A 37 -8.22 -6.29 13.75
N GLY A 38 -7.68 -6.09 14.96
CA GLY A 38 -6.34 -5.53 15.13
C GLY A 38 -6.36 -4.01 15.23
N VAL A 39 -5.36 -3.37 14.64
CA VAL A 39 -5.25 -1.90 14.64
C VAL A 39 -6.22 -1.34 13.60
N GLY A 40 -6.92 -0.27 13.97
CA GLY A 40 -7.77 0.49 13.06
C GLY A 40 -7.50 2.00 13.19
N VAL A 41 -8.08 2.76 12.27
CA VAL A 41 -8.09 4.22 12.30
C VAL A 41 -9.46 4.68 12.76
N TYR A 42 -9.49 5.62 13.70
CA TYR A 42 -10.72 6.15 14.31
C TYR A 42 -10.66 7.67 14.35
N VAL A 43 -11.81 8.32 14.45
CA VAL A 43 -11.87 9.75 14.78
C VAL A 43 -12.04 9.92 16.29
N ARG A 44 -11.26 10.80 16.91
CA ARG A 44 -11.35 11.17 18.33
C ARG A 44 -12.63 11.97 18.58
N ASP A 45 -12.82 12.98 17.74
CA ASP A 45 -13.90 13.95 17.80
C ASP A 45 -14.83 13.74 16.60
N ALA A 46 -16.01 14.36 16.62
CA ALA A 46 -16.87 14.31 15.44
C ALA A 46 -16.18 15.02 14.25
N CYS A 47 -16.28 14.44 13.06
CA CYS A 47 -15.69 14.99 11.84
C CYS A 47 -16.74 15.05 10.74
N ASP A 48 -16.75 16.15 9.99
CA ASP A 48 -17.66 16.33 8.87
C ASP A 48 -17.17 15.57 7.62
N ALA A 49 -18.08 15.32 6.69
CA ALA A 49 -17.71 14.85 5.35
C ALA A 49 -16.77 15.88 4.68
N GLY A 50 -15.84 15.40 3.86
CA GLY A 50 -14.76 16.19 3.26
C GLY A 50 -13.53 16.36 4.16
N THR A 51 -13.57 15.94 5.43
CA THR A 51 -12.40 16.02 6.31
C THR A 51 -11.35 14.99 5.89
N SER A 52 -10.18 15.44 5.46
CA SER A 52 -9.01 14.57 5.28
C SER A 52 -8.35 14.26 6.62
N LEU A 53 -8.06 12.97 6.87
CA LEU A 53 -7.54 12.47 8.14
C LEU A 53 -6.05 12.10 8.09
N LEU A 54 -5.56 11.73 6.91
CA LEU A 54 -4.16 11.34 6.67
C LEU A 54 -3.70 11.91 5.33
N ALA A 55 -2.42 12.26 5.22
CA ALA A 55 -1.77 12.51 3.93
C ALA A 55 -0.38 11.86 3.91
N VAL A 56 -0.19 10.88 3.02
CA VAL A 56 1.04 10.08 2.94
C VAL A 56 1.78 10.40 1.64
N PRO A 57 3.01 10.95 1.69
CA PRO A 57 3.77 11.26 0.48
C PRO A 57 4.27 10.00 -0.22
N SER A 58 4.19 9.96 -1.55
CA SER A 58 4.53 8.80 -2.39
C SER A 58 5.94 8.28 -2.18
N LYS A 59 6.90 9.18 -1.92
CA LYS A 59 8.29 8.83 -1.59
C LYS A 59 8.48 7.99 -0.31
N ARG A 60 7.41 7.77 0.47
CA ARG A 60 7.39 6.95 1.70
C ARG A 60 6.69 5.62 1.54
N PHE A 61 6.20 5.31 0.33
CA PHE A 61 5.53 4.04 0.09
C PHE A 61 6.53 2.90 0.08
N CYS A 62 6.07 1.71 0.45
CA CYS A 62 6.81 0.48 0.21
C CYS A 62 6.48 0.00 -1.21
N THR A 63 7.20 0.52 -2.21
CA THR A 63 7.08 0.15 -3.63
C THR A 63 8.44 -0.14 -4.24
N ASN A 64 8.49 -0.82 -5.39
CA ASN A 64 9.75 -1.09 -6.07
C ASN A 64 10.45 0.20 -6.52
N SER A 65 9.71 1.19 -7.04
CA SER A 65 10.27 2.47 -7.46
C SER A 65 10.95 3.20 -6.28
N VAL A 66 10.32 3.26 -5.10
CA VAL A 66 10.88 3.90 -3.91
C VAL A 66 12.07 3.10 -3.37
N LEU A 67 11.91 1.78 -3.18
CA LEU A 67 12.96 0.92 -2.63
C LEU A 67 14.21 0.88 -3.55
N SER A 68 14.06 1.10 -4.85
CA SER A 68 15.20 1.20 -5.78
C SER A 68 16.06 2.45 -5.52
N LYS A 69 15.46 3.52 -4.98
CA LYS A 69 16.11 4.81 -4.75
C LYS A 69 16.67 4.94 -3.34
N VAL A 70 15.86 4.59 -2.33
CA VAL A 70 16.18 4.84 -0.91
C VAL A 70 16.25 3.56 -0.06
N GLY A 71 15.88 2.42 -0.65
CA GLY A 71 16.01 1.12 -0.02
C GLY A 71 17.45 0.60 0.04
N LEU A 72 17.59 -0.68 0.38
CA LEU A 72 18.85 -1.37 0.49
C LEU A 72 19.50 -1.42 -0.90
N LYS A 73 20.68 -0.80 -1.01
CA LYS A 73 21.44 -0.66 -2.27
C LYS A 73 21.99 -2.00 -2.74
N THR A 74 21.09 -2.84 -3.25
CA THR A 74 21.39 -4.17 -3.77
C THR A 74 20.83 -4.26 -5.17
N ARG A 75 21.60 -4.89 -6.05
CA ARG A 75 21.11 -5.19 -7.40
C ARG A 75 20.11 -6.34 -7.27
N PHE A 76 18.90 -6.11 -7.78
CA PHE A 76 17.94 -7.18 -7.97
C PHE A 76 18.09 -7.74 -9.38
N CYS A 77 18.18 -9.07 -9.48
CA CYS A 77 18.26 -9.81 -10.72
C CYS A 77 17.01 -10.67 -10.83
N SER A 78 16.07 -10.25 -11.69
CA SER A 78 14.90 -11.07 -12.02
C SER A 78 15.32 -12.26 -12.89
N PRO A 79 14.98 -13.50 -12.51
CA PRO A 79 15.16 -14.67 -13.37
C PRO A 79 14.11 -14.71 -14.49
N TRP A 80 13.04 -13.94 -14.39
CA TRP A 80 11.96 -13.90 -15.37
C TRP A 80 12.20 -12.80 -16.41
N PRO A 81 12.07 -13.10 -17.72
CA PRO A 81 12.19 -12.11 -18.77
C PRO A 81 11.08 -11.07 -18.67
N SER A 82 11.44 -9.78 -18.67
CA SER A 82 10.46 -8.71 -18.80
C SER A 82 9.84 -8.75 -20.20
N ALA A 83 8.51 -8.67 -20.28
CA ALA A 83 7.78 -8.65 -21.56
C ALA A 83 8.27 -7.55 -22.53
N ALA A 84 8.91 -6.49 -22.01
CA ALA A 84 9.47 -5.40 -22.81
C ALA A 84 10.82 -5.73 -23.48
N ALA A 85 11.47 -6.85 -23.17
CA ALA A 85 12.84 -7.17 -23.62
C ALA A 85 12.92 -8.30 -24.68
N SER A 86 11.80 -8.84 -25.12
CA SER A 86 11.76 -9.98 -26.05
C SER A 86 11.74 -9.55 -27.51
N THR A 87 12.91 -9.22 -28.09
CA THR A 87 13.12 -9.16 -29.55
C THR A 87 14.09 -10.22 -30.08
N ALA A 88 14.53 -11.18 -29.25
CA ALA A 88 15.38 -12.29 -29.68
C ALA A 88 14.58 -13.61 -29.75
N PRO A 89 14.73 -14.42 -30.82
CA PRO A 89 14.08 -15.72 -30.93
C PRO A 89 14.71 -16.69 -29.92
N GLN A 90 13.90 -17.16 -28.96
CA GLN A 90 14.35 -18.15 -27.98
C GLN A 90 14.47 -19.53 -28.64
N THR A 91 15.70 -20.04 -28.72
CA THR A 91 15.98 -21.45 -29.00
C THR A 91 15.66 -22.29 -27.77
N THR A 92 14.72 -23.21 -27.95
CA THR A 92 14.42 -24.43 -27.18
C THR A 92 15.44 -24.84 -26.10
N ALA A 93 15.03 -24.77 -24.81
CA ALA A 93 15.09 -25.85 -23.82
C ALA A 93 15.03 -25.31 -22.36
N THR A 94 13.81 -25.13 -21.84
CA THR A 94 13.48 -25.34 -20.40
C THR A 94 11.96 -25.26 -20.22
N GLN A 95 11.30 -26.42 -20.32
CA GLN A 95 9.96 -26.62 -19.79
C GLN A 95 10.01 -26.50 -18.25
N THR A 96 8.95 -25.92 -17.68
CA THR A 96 8.66 -25.66 -16.24
C THR A 96 9.24 -24.39 -15.60
N CYS A 97 9.07 -23.21 -16.21
CA CYS A 97 8.88 -22.02 -15.37
C CYS A 97 7.43 -22.05 -14.89
N ASP A 98 7.20 -22.38 -13.61
CA ASP A 98 5.92 -22.07 -12.98
C ASP A 98 5.69 -20.56 -13.12
N ASP A 99 4.51 -20.16 -13.61
CA ASP A 99 4.13 -18.76 -13.86
C ASP A 99 4.01 -17.96 -12.55
N VAL A 100 5.15 -17.69 -11.90
CA VAL A 100 5.26 -16.85 -10.69
C VAL A 100 4.77 -15.42 -10.97
N GLY A 101 4.90 -14.96 -12.22
CA GLY A 101 4.44 -13.64 -12.68
C GLY A 101 2.92 -13.51 -12.83
N ASP A 102 2.22 -14.61 -13.13
CA ASP A 102 0.78 -14.62 -13.44
C ASP A 102 -0.02 -15.54 -12.49
N GLY A 103 0.56 -15.83 -11.32
CA GLY A 103 0.00 -16.71 -10.32
C GLY A 103 -1.10 -16.07 -9.45
N LEU A 104 -1.49 -16.78 -8.41
CA LEU A 104 -2.54 -16.32 -7.50
C LEU A 104 -2.07 -15.11 -6.67
N VAL A 105 -0.78 -15.03 -6.33
CA VAL A 105 -0.23 -13.86 -5.62
C VAL A 105 -0.25 -12.63 -6.51
N ALA A 106 0.16 -12.77 -7.77
CA ALA A 106 0.11 -11.68 -8.74
C ALA A 106 -1.34 -11.19 -8.94
N TYR A 107 -2.30 -12.11 -9.03
CA TYR A 107 -3.72 -11.77 -9.14
C TYR A 107 -4.24 -11.01 -7.91
N LEU A 108 -3.97 -11.49 -6.69
CA LEU A 108 -4.47 -10.87 -5.45
C LEU A 108 -3.83 -9.51 -5.15
N THR A 109 -2.57 -9.33 -5.54
CA THR A 109 -1.82 -8.07 -5.40
C THR A 109 -2.01 -7.12 -6.58
N GLY A 110 -2.59 -7.60 -7.69
CA GLY A 110 -2.77 -6.84 -8.94
C GLY A 110 -1.46 -6.53 -9.67
N SER A 111 -0.37 -7.26 -9.39
CA SER A 111 0.93 -6.97 -9.98
C SER A 111 1.84 -8.19 -10.06
N SER A 112 2.44 -8.40 -11.24
CA SER A 112 3.51 -9.37 -11.46
C SER A 112 4.85 -8.95 -10.81
N GLN A 113 4.94 -7.73 -10.28
CA GLN A 113 6.14 -7.20 -9.63
C GLN A 113 6.25 -7.59 -8.14
N TRP A 114 5.26 -8.34 -7.62
CA TRP A 114 5.23 -8.77 -6.23
C TRP A 114 6.50 -9.51 -5.77
N PRO A 115 7.20 -10.35 -6.58
CA PRO A 115 8.35 -11.09 -6.07
C PRO A 115 9.50 -10.15 -5.71
N GLU A 116 9.76 -9.14 -6.56
CA GLU A 116 10.80 -8.14 -6.29
C GLU A 116 10.47 -7.32 -5.05
N LEU A 117 9.22 -6.87 -4.92
CA LEU A 117 8.80 -6.04 -3.80
C LEU A 117 8.88 -6.83 -2.49
N ALA A 118 8.40 -8.07 -2.47
CA ALA A 118 8.47 -8.93 -1.28
C ALA A 118 9.92 -9.23 -0.91
N TRP A 119 10.79 -9.46 -1.90
CA TRP A 119 12.20 -9.73 -1.67
C TRP A 119 12.89 -8.53 -1.02
N ARG A 120 12.66 -7.33 -1.55
CA ARG A 120 13.21 -6.09 -0.99
C ARG A 120 12.66 -5.77 0.39
N LEU A 121 11.36 -5.97 0.60
CA LEU A 121 10.72 -5.80 1.91
C LEU A 121 11.33 -6.74 2.96
N ALA A 122 11.56 -8.01 2.61
CA ALA A 122 12.21 -8.96 3.50
C ALA A 122 13.65 -8.52 3.87
N LEU A 123 14.40 -7.96 2.92
CA LEU A 123 15.74 -7.42 3.20
C LEU A 123 15.70 -6.14 4.05
N GLU A 124 14.72 -5.26 3.83
CA GLU A 124 14.53 -4.04 4.63
C GLU A 124 14.21 -4.36 6.10
N GLN A 125 13.49 -5.45 6.39
CA GLN A 125 13.21 -5.90 7.75
C GLN A 125 14.48 -6.17 8.58
N HIS A 126 15.58 -6.56 7.92
CA HIS A 126 16.86 -6.83 8.56
C HIS A 126 17.81 -5.64 8.61
N ARG A 127 17.46 -4.55 7.93
CA ARG A 127 18.30 -3.37 7.84
C ARG A 127 18.20 -2.57 9.15
N SER A 128 19.33 -2.36 9.82
CA SER A 128 19.41 -1.59 11.06
C SER A 128 18.91 -0.15 10.92
N VAL A 129 19.07 0.44 9.73
CA VAL A 129 18.66 1.82 9.40
C VAL A 129 17.84 1.82 8.12
N SER A 130 16.66 1.19 8.15
CA SER A 130 15.68 1.26 7.07
C SER A 130 14.98 2.63 7.07
N HIS A 131 14.64 3.17 5.89
CA HIS A 131 13.74 4.34 5.80
C HIS A 131 12.28 3.98 6.10
N LEU A 132 11.97 2.68 6.18
CA LEU A 132 10.68 2.13 6.56
C LEU A 132 10.65 1.68 8.02
N TRP A 133 11.72 1.91 8.80
CA TRP A 133 11.93 1.30 10.11
C TRP A 133 10.69 1.40 11.02
N GLY A 134 10.07 2.58 11.11
CA GLY A 134 8.98 2.83 12.04
C GLY A 134 7.67 2.17 11.61
N TRP A 135 7.41 2.10 10.30
CA TRP A 135 6.30 1.31 9.75
C TRP A 135 6.56 -0.20 9.85
N LEU A 136 7.79 -0.67 9.62
CA LEU A 136 8.11 -2.09 9.78
C LEU A 136 7.86 -2.61 11.21
N GLN A 137 8.02 -1.75 12.23
CA GLN A 137 7.68 -2.10 13.62
C GLN A 137 6.16 -2.15 13.88
N SER A 138 5.32 -1.58 13.02
CA SER A 138 3.86 -1.60 13.15
C SER A 138 3.23 -2.81 12.46
N LEU A 139 3.95 -3.45 11.53
CA LEU A 139 3.50 -4.66 10.86
C LEU A 139 3.38 -5.85 11.82
N PRO A 140 2.42 -6.75 11.59
CA PRO A 140 2.31 -7.98 12.37
C PRO A 140 3.56 -8.84 12.21
N SER A 141 4.03 -9.43 13.31
CA SER A 141 5.15 -10.38 13.27
C SER A 141 4.79 -11.64 12.46
N ALA A 142 5.78 -12.45 12.08
CA ALA A 142 5.53 -13.74 11.42
C ALA A 142 4.63 -14.66 12.27
N GLU A 143 4.80 -14.66 13.58
CA GLU A 143 3.94 -15.38 14.53
C GLU A 143 2.51 -14.83 14.54
N GLU A 144 2.33 -13.51 14.63
CA GLU A 144 1.01 -12.88 14.60
C GLU A 144 0.30 -13.11 13.26
N MET A 145 1.04 -13.15 12.15
CA MET A 145 0.50 -13.52 10.84
C MET A 145 0.06 -14.98 10.79
N ALA A 146 0.81 -15.90 11.40
CA ALA A 146 0.42 -17.29 11.51
C ALA A 146 -0.86 -17.46 12.35
N GLU A 147 -0.96 -16.77 13.49
CA GLU A 147 -2.17 -16.75 14.33
C GLU A 147 -3.39 -16.24 13.56
N ARG A 148 -3.23 -15.19 12.74
CA ARG A 148 -4.31 -14.65 11.89
C ARG A 148 -4.78 -15.67 10.84
N LYS A 149 -3.85 -16.38 10.20
CA LYS A 149 -4.21 -17.43 9.23
C LYS A 149 -4.98 -18.57 9.90
N GLU A 150 -4.55 -19.01 11.09
CA GLU A 150 -5.25 -20.04 11.85
C GLU A 150 -6.65 -19.56 12.27
N ALA A 151 -6.77 -18.30 12.68
CA ALA A 151 -8.06 -17.68 13.01
C ALA A 151 -8.99 -17.64 11.79
N ALA A 152 -8.49 -17.23 10.62
CA ALA A 152 -9.24 -17.22 9.37
C ALA A 152 -9.69 -18.62 8.94
N GLU A 153 -8.81 -19.63 9.05
CA GLU A 153 -9.16 -21.02 8.80
C GLU A 153 -10.26 -21.50 9.75
N ARG A 154 -10.12 -21.20 11.05
CA ARG A 154 -11.11 -21.56 12.07
C ARG A 154 -12.45 -20.88 11.79
N GLN A 155 -12.44 -19.60 11.42
CA GLN A 155 -13.63 -18.84 11.07
C GLN A 155 -14.32 -19.45 9.84
N CYS A 156 -13.55 -19.78 8.81
CA CYS A 156 -14.04 -20.45 7.61
C CYS A 156 -14.65 -21.81 7.97
N ARG A 157 -13.98 -22.61 8.80
CA ARG A 157 -14.50 -23.92 9.25
C ARG A 157 -15.83 -23.81 9.99
N VAL A 158 -16.00 -22.80 10.85
CA VAL A 158 -17.18 -22.64 11.71
C VAL A 158 -18.35 -21.98 10.97
N HIS A 159 -18.09 -20.92 10.21
CA HIS A 159 -19.13 -20.07 9.64
C HIS A 159 -19.33 -20.28 8.13
N HIS A 160 -18.33 -20.83 7.43
CA HIS A 160 -18.32 -20.99 5.98
C HIS A 160 -17.79 -22.36 5.58
N THR A 161 -18.28 -23.44 6.20
CA THR A 161 -17.70 -24.79 6.06
C THR A 161 -17.58 -25.25 4.60
N MET A 162 -18.52 -24.85 3.75
CA MET A 162 -18.49 -25.16 2.30
C MET A 162 -17.37 -24.44 1.54
N LEU A 163 -16.88 -23.31 2.05
CA LEU A 163 -15.81 -22.51 1.45
C LEU A 163 -14.41 -22.98 1.86
N LEU A 164 -14.29 -23.73 2.96
CA LEU A 164 -13.02 -24.17 3.54
C LEU A 164 -12.11 -24.91 2.54
N PRO A 165 -12.60 -25.85 1.71
CA PRO A 165 -11.74 -26.51 0.72
C PRO A 165 -11.11 -25.54 -0.28
N TYR A 166 -11.86 -24.51 -0.71
CA TYR A 166 -11.39 -23.50 -1.66
C TYR A 166 -10.36 -22.56 -1.01
N TYR A 167 -10.63 -22.12 0.22
CA TYR A 167 -9.67 -21.36 1.02
C TYR A 167 -8.36 -22.13 1.20
N LEU A 168 -8.41 -23.38 1.66
CA LEU A 168 -7.21 -24.21 1.88
C LEU A 168 -6.44 -24.47 0.58
N LYS A 169 -7.16 -24.69 -0.54
CA LYS A 169 -6.55 -24.83 -1.87
C LYS A 169 -5.83 -23.55 -2.30
N GLY A 170 -6.46 -22.38 -2.13
CA GLY A 170 -5.86 -21.08 -2.42
C GLY A 170 -4.62 -20.81 -1.57
N ARG A 171 -4.69 -21.04 -0.25
CA ARG A 171 -3.54 -20.89 0.65
C ARG A 171 -2.38 -21.85 0.34
N ARG A 172 -2.69 -23.08 -0.08
CA ARG A 172 -1.67 -24.02 -0.57
C ARG A 172 -1.00 -23.49 -1.84
N ARG A 173 -1.79 -23.04 -2.83
CA ARG A 173 -1.26 -22.46 -4.08
C ARG A 173 -0.35 -21.25 -3.82
N ILE A 174 -0.75 -20.33 -2.94
CA ILE A 174 0.09 -19.20 -2.52
C ILE A 174 1.41 -19.71 -1.93
N ARG A 175 1.38 -20.71 -1.05
CA ARG A 175 2.60 -21.26 -0.43
C ARG A 175 3.54 -21.87 -1.47
N ASP A 176 3.00 -22.65 -2.40
CA ASP A 176 3.77 -23.32 -3.44
C ASP A 176 4.40 -22.28 -4.40
N GLU A 177 3.63 -21.25 -4.77
CA GLU A 177 4.10 -20.12 -5.59
C GLU A 177 5.22 -19.32 -4.89
N VAL A 178 5.09 -19.04 -3.60
CA VAL A 178 6.12 -18.37 -2.79
C VAL A 178 7.40 -19.22 -2.70
N ALA A 179 7.28 -20.53 -2.48
CA ALA A 179 8.42 -21.43 -2.44
C ALA A 179 9.13 -21.50 -3.80
N SER A 180 8.37 -21.58 -4.89
CA SER A 180 8.91 -21.57 -6.26
C SER A 180 9.62 -20.25 -6.57
N ALA A 181 9.00 -19.11 -6.28
CA ALA A 181 9.59 -17.79 -6.46
C ALA A 181 10.91 -17.63 -5.68
N HIS A 182 10.93 -18.06 -4.42
CA HIS A 182 12.14 -18.00 -3.58
C HIS A 182 13.28 -18.86 -4.14
N ALA A 183 12.96 -20.09 -4.57
CA ALA A 183 13.93 -21.00 -5.16
C ALA A 183 14.55 -20.44 -6.45
N GLN A 184 13.75 -19.75 -7.27
CA GLN A 184 14.20 -19.11 -8.51
C GLN A 184 15.01 -17.82 -8.27
N LEU A 185 14.69 -17.04 -7.24
CA LEU A 185 15.39 -15.79 -6.90
C LEU A 185 16.73 -16.00 -6.19
N ARG A 186 16.80 -17.01 -5.32
CA ARG A 186 17.95 -17.29 -4.45
C ARG A 186 19.31 -17.37 -5.16
N PRO A 187 19.47 -17.99 -6.35
CA PRO A 187 20.78 -18.10 -7.00
C PRO A 187 21.37 -16.77 -7.48
N HIS A 188 20.54 -15.73 -7.63
CA HIS A 188 20.93 -14.50 -8.31
C HIS A 188 20.92 -13.25 -7.41
N ASN A 189 20.48 -13.38 -6.15
CA ASN A 189 20.21 -12.25 -5.26
C ASN A 189 20.74 -12.50 -3.84
N ILE A 190 20.92 -11.41 -3.07
CA ILE A 190 21.18 -11.51 -1.62
C ILE A 190 19.96 -12.14 -0.96
N LEU A 191 20.20 -13.14 -0.11
CA LEU A 191 19.19 -14.10 0.32
C LEU A 191 18.57 -13.74 1.68
N PRO A 192 17.29 -13.34 1.75
CA PRO A 192 16.50 -13.47 2.97
C PRO A 192 16.10 -14.94 3.19
N PRO A 193 15.98 -15.38 4.46
CA PRO A 193 15.36 -16.67 4.79
C PRO A 193 13.96 -16.81 4.18
N LEU A 194 13.58 -18.03 3.80
CA LEU A 194 12.27 -18.31 3.18
C LEU A 194 11.10 -17.82 4.06
N GLU A 195 11.20 -17.98 5.37
CA GLU A 195 10.16 -17.56 6.31
C GLU A 195 9.88 -16.06 6.27
N GLN A 196 10.93 -15.24 6.09
CA GLN A 196 10.79 -13.79 5.99
C GLN A 196 10.30 -13.35 4.62
N PHE A 197 10.75 -14.03 3.58
CA PHE A 197 10.19 -13.80 2.24
C PHE A 197 8.69 -14.12 2.24
N ALA A 198 8.28 -15.25 2.82
CA ALA A 198 6.87 -15.61 2.96
C ALA A 198 6.09 -14.59 3.80
N TRP A 199 6.65 -14.12 4.92
CA TRP A 199 6.07 -13.03 5.72
C TRP A 199 5.86 -11.76 4.89
N ALA A 200 6.88 -11.34 4.12
CA ALA A 200 6.79 -10.17 3.26
C ALA A 200 5.70 -10.34 2.19
N VAL A 201 5.56 -11.53 1.60
CA VAL A 201 4.46 -11.83 0.68
C VAL A 201 3.10 -11.74 1.36
N ASP A 202 2.95 -12.27 2.57
CA ASP A 202 1.67 -12.14 3.28
C ASP A 202 1.34 -10.68 3.64
N VAL A 203 2.36 -9.86 3.93
CA VAL A 203 2.20 -8.41 4.09
C VAL A 203 1.70 -7.79 2.79
N LEU A 204 2.31 -8.10 1.65
CA LEU A 204 1.87 -7.57 0.35
C LEU A 204 0.46 -8.04 -0.04
N VAL A 205 0.14 -9.31 0.19
CA VAL A 205 -1.20 -9.84 -0.12
C VAL A 205 -2.26 -9.16 0.74
N SER A 206 -1.99 -8.95 2.03
CA SER A 206 -2.97 -8.39 2.97
C SER A 206 -3.03 -6.86 3.01
N ARG A 207 -1.99 -6.16 2.57
CA ARG A 207 -1.87 -4.69 2.68
C ARG A 207 -1.52 -3.99 1.37
N GLY A 208 -1.15 -4.75 0.34
CA GLY A 208 -0.74 -4.22 -0.95
C GLY A 208 -1.93 -3.74 -1.77
N GLN A 209 -1.70 -2.65 -2.47
CA GLN A 209 -2.64 -2.03 -3.39
C GLN A 209 -1.90 -1.57 -4.65
N SER A 210 -2.65 -1.38 -5.74
CA SER A 210 -2.14 -0.74 -6.94
C SER A 210 -2.05 0.76 -6.71
N VAL A 211 -0.88 1.36 -6.93
CA VAL A 211 -0.64 2.80 -6.80
C VAL A 211 0.01 3.34 -8.07
N PRO A 212 -0.20 4.63 -8.42
CA PRO A 212 0.64 5.29 -9.41
C PRO A 212 2.12 5.16 -9.04
N THR A 213 3.01 5.06 -10.02
CA THR A 213 4.46 4.93 -9.75
C THR A 213 4.93 6.03 -8.78
N ALA A 214 5.34 5.61 -7.60
CA ALA A 214 5.56 6.49 -6.46
C ALA A 214 6.83 7.34 -6.59
N TRP A 215 7.81 6.82 -7.35
CA TRP A 215 9.03 7.51 -7.73
C TRP A 215 9.27 7.41 -9.25
N PRO A 216 8.72 8.34 -10.06
CA PRO A 216 8.88 8.30 -11.51
C PRO A 216 10.34 8.50 -11.93
N SER A 217 10.73 7.88 -13.05
CA SER A 217 12.02 8.17 -13.69
C SER A 217 11.96 9.54 -14.38
N THR A 218 13.11 10.20 -14.54
CA THR A 218 13.21 11.54 -15.16
C THR A 218 12.58 11.59 -16.55
N SER A 219 12.68 10.51 -17.33
CA SER A 219 12.03 10.38 -18.65
C SER A 219 10.51 10.34 -18.59
N SER A 220 9.92 9.80 -17.51
CA SER A 220 8.48 9.71 -17.32
C SER A 220 7.87 11.03 -16.87
N VAL A 221 8.65 11.86 -16.16
CA VAL A 221 8.24 13.21 -15.75
C VAL A 221 8.12 14.14 -16.97
N GLU A 222 9.08 14.07 -17.91
CA GLU A 222 9.06 14.88 -19.14
C GLU A 222 7.89 14.55 -20.07
N GLN A 223 7.42 13.30 -20.08
CA GLN A 223 6.22 12.90 -20.83
C GLN A 223 4.94 13.46 -20.21
N ARG A 224 4.83 13.47 -18.87
CA ARG A 224 3.70 14.06 -18.13
C ARG A 224 3.62 15.59 -18.32
N SER A 225 4.77 16.26 -18.44
CA SER A 225 4.82 17.71 -18.72
C SER A 225 4.51 18.07 -20.18
N ARG A 226 4.62 17.13 -21.13
CA ARG A 226 4.29 17.36 -22.55
C ARG A 226 2.82 17.12 -22.87
N SER A 227 2.15 16.20 -22.17
CA SER A 227 0.71 15.97 -22.36
C SER A 227 -0.16 17.15 -21.91
N THR A 228 0.36 18.03 -21.05
CA THR A 228 -0.33 19.26 -20.61
C THR A 228 -0.10 20.47 -21.53
N THR A 229 0.65 20.34 -22.64
CA THR A 229 1.03 21.50 -23.49
C THR A 229 0.65 21.41 -24.97
N THR A 230 -0.20 20.47 -25.39
CA THR A 230 -0.69 20.43 -26.79
C THR A 230 -2.20 20.22 -26.87
N THR A 231 -2.95 21.31 -26.72
CA THR A 231 -4.26 21.55 -27.35
C THR A 231 -4.44 23.07 -27.46
N ASP A 232 -3.81 23.67 -28.46
CA ASP A 232 -4.18 24.97 -28.99
C ASP A 232 -4.54 24.76 -30.45
N ASP A 233 -5.74 24.25 -30.67
CA ASP A 233 -6.54 24.45 -31.87
C ASP A 233 -7.99 24.14 -31.49
N GLY A 234 -8.83 25.18 -31.53
CA GLY A 234 -10.03 25.31 -30.73
C GLY A 234 -11.18 24.34 -31.01
N ASP A 235 -11.90 24.01 -29.95
CA ASP A 235 -13.36 23.97 -29.92
C ASP A 235 -13.81 24.04 -28.45
N GLU A 236 -14.73 24.96 -28.18
CA GLU A 236 -15.35 25.16 -26.87
C GLU A 236 -16.30 23.98 -26.56
N ASP A 237 -15.91 23.09 -25.64
CA ASP A 237 -16.88 22.40 -24.78
C ASP A 237 -16.26 22.08 -23.41
N GLY A 238 -16.98 22.45 -22.36
CA GLY A 238 -16.50 22.42 -20.98
C GLY A 238 -16.46 21.01 -20.40
N GLY A 239 -15.36 20.70 -19.71
CA GLY A 239 -15.16 19.48 -18.94
C GLY A 239 -13.78 19.46 -18.32
N ASP A 240 -13.59 20.21 -17.24
CA ASP A 240 -12.41 20.13 -16.37
C ASP A 240 -12.36 18.74 -15.70
N ASP A 241 -11.55 17.84 -16.24
CA ASP A 241 -11.00 16.68 -15.52
C ASP A 241 -9.54 16.50 -15.98
N ASP A 242 -8.63 17.12 -15.21
CA ASP A 242 -7.16 17.01 -15.34
C ASP A 242 -6.70 15.59 -15.02
N ASP A 243 -6.85 14.69 -15.99
CA ASP A 243 -6.52 13.26 -15.89
C ASP A 243 -5.03 12.98 -16.16
N SER A 244 -4.13 13.82 -15.65
CA SER A 244 -2.67 13.68 -15.78
C SER A 244 -2.10 12.41 -15.11
N LEU A 245 -2.95 11.63 -14.44
CA LEU A 245 -2.68 10.34 -13.82
C LEU A 245 -3.17 9.12 -14.62
N ALA A 246 -4.11 9.25 -15.57
CA ALA A 246 -4.56 8.12 -16.40
C ALA A 246 -3.44 7.47 -17.23
N HIS A 247 -2.33 8.19 -17.45
CA HIS A 247 -1.14 7.67 -18.13
C HIS A 247 0.01 7.27 -17.18
N ALA A 248 -0.19 7.34 -15.86
CA ALA A 248 0.83 6.92 -14.92
C ALA A 248 0.92 5.39 -14.87
N SER A 249 2.14 4.84 -15.02
CA SER A 249 2.37 3.42 -14.80
C SER A 249 1.98 3.05 -13.37
N LEU A 250 1.14 2.02 -13.22
CA LEU A 250 0.76 1.49 -11.91
C LEU A 250 1.83 0.51 -11.41
N GLU A 251 2.08 0.50 -10.10
CA GLU A 251 2.91 -0.48 -9.42
C GLU A 251 2.21 -1.00 -8.16
N CYS A 252 2.57 -2.20 -7.69
CA CYS A 252 2.12 -2.67 -6.38
C CYS A 252 2.91 -1.95 -5.28
N GLY A 253 2.21 -1.55 -4.22
CA GLY A 253 2.81 -0.94 -3.06
C GLY A 253 1.98 -1.12 -1.80
N VAL A 254 2.65 -1.01 -0.65
CA VAL A 254 1.98 -0.79 0.63
C VAL A 254 2.19 0.66 1.05
N VAL A 255 1.11 1.32 1.45
CA VAL A 255 1.14 2.72 1.86
C VAL A 255 1.04 2.78 3.38
N PRO A 256 2.13 3.15 4.08
CA PRO A 256 2.12 3.24 5.54
C PRO A 256 0.95 4.10 6.03
N PHE A 257 0.35 3.71 7.16
CA PHE A 257 -0.82 4.34 7.79
C PHE A 257 -2.15 4.08 7.07
N LEU A 258 -2.18 4.19 5.74
CA LEU A 258 -3.38 3.78 4.98
C LEU A 258 -3.62 2.27 5.12
N ASP A 259 -2.56 1.48 5.18
CA ASP A 259 -2.60 0.03 5.42
C ASP A 259 -3.18 -0.39 6.80
N LEU A 260 -3.47 0.57 7.68
CA LEU A 260 -4.11 0.34 8.98
C LEU A 260 -5.63 0.58 8.94
N VAL A 261 -6.16 1.08 7.83
CA VAL A 261 -7.60 1.32 7.68
C VAL A 261 -8.30 0.03 7.30
N ASN A 262 -9.33 -0.35 8.05
CA ASN A 262 -10.04 -1.61 7.83
C ASN A 262 -10.99 -1.55 6.63
N ALA A 263 -11.31 -2.73 6.09
CA ALA A 263 -12.25 -2.90 4.99
C ALA A 263 -13.71 -2.92 5.48
N ALA A 264 -14.64 -2.61 4.58
CA ALA A 264 -16.05 -2.89 4.79
C ALA A 264 -16.30 -4.40 4.88
N ASP A 265 -17.09 -4.85 5.86
CA ASP A 265 -17.30 -6.28 6.16
C ASP A 265 -18.73 -6.77 5.87
N GLY A 266 -19.62 -5.86 5.49
CA GLY A 266 -21.04 -6.18 5.24
C GLY A 266 -21.84 -6.55 6.49
N ALA A 267 -21.21 -6.54 7.68
CA ALA A 267 -21.80 -6.93 8.96
C ALA A 267 -21.86 -5.76 9.96
N GLY A 268 -21.68 -4.53 9.49
CA GLY A 268 -21.80 -3.31 10.28
C GLY A 268 -20.71 -2.27 9.96
N ARG A 269 -19.58 -2.67 9.39
CA ARG A 269 -18.59 -1.73 8.86
C ARG A 269 -18.93 -1.39 7.42
N THR A 270 -19.43 -0.17 7.23
CA THR A 270 -19.70 0.42 5.92
C THR A 270 -18.60 1.41 5.58
N ALA A 271 -18.16 1.43 4.31
CA ALA A 271 -17.21 2.41 3.83
C ALA A 271 -17.70 3.84 4.11
N ASN A 272 -16.80 4.66 4.65
CA ASN A 272 -17.06 6.03 5.05
C ASN A 272 -15.93 7.01 4.65
N ALA A 273 -14.90 6.48 3.97
CA ALA A 273 -13.75 7.22 3.49
C ALA A 273 -13.33 6.74 2.10
N THR A 274 -12.56 7.58 1.41
CA THR A 274 -11.90 7.31 0.14
C THR A 274 -10.42 7.72 0.22
N VAL A 275 -9.62 7.19 -0.70
CA VAL A 275 -8.24 7.63 -0.89
C VAL A 275 -8.17 8.49 -2.15
N GLU A 276 -7.76 9.73 -1.98
CA GLU A 276 -7.63 10.73 -3.04
C GLU A 276 -6.15 10.96 -3.35
N VAL A 277 -5.83 11.23 -4.62
CA VAL A 277 -4.46 11.55 -5.05
C VAL A 277 -4.32 13.06 -5.13
N ALA A 278 -3.40 13.63 -4.35
CA ALA A 278 -3.08 15.05 -4.40
C ALA A 278 -1.74 15.28 -5.12
N THR A 279 -1.80 15.98 -6.26
CA THR A 279 -0.66 16.36 -7.12
C THR A 279 -0.41 17.87 -7.14
N SER A 280 -1.28 18.67 -6.52
CA SER A 280 -1.16 20.13 -6.44
C SER A 280 -1.31 20.63 -5.00
N LEU A 281 -0.90 21.87 -4.75
CA LEU A 281 -0.98 22.48 -3.42
C LEU A 281 -2.44 22.70 -2.98
N GLU A 282 -3.32 22.99 -3.95
CA GLU A 282 -4.75 23.21 -3.74
C GLU A 282 -5.43 21.92 -3.29
N ALA A 283 -5.06 20.79 -3.89
CA ALA A 283 -5.60 19.46 -3.57
C ALA A 283 -5.10 18.91 -2.22
N LEU A 284 -4.05 19.50 -1.62
CA LEU A 284 -3.56 19.05 -0.32
C LEU A 284 -4.46 19.49 0.84
N PRO A 285 -4.61 18.65 1.88
CA PRO A 285 -5.39 18.99 3.06
C PRO A 285 -4.89 20.25 3.75
N GLN A 286 -5.82 21.09 4.22
CA GLN A 286 -5.49 22.35 4.86
C GLN A 286 -4.61 22.17 6.10
N PHE A 287 -4.90 21.17 6.94
CA PHE A 287 -4.13 20.90 8.15
C PHE A 287 -2.64 20.58 7.88
N LEU A 288 -2.33 19.97 6.73
CA LEU A 288 -0.95 19.72 6.32
C LEU A 288 -0.26 21.02 5.92
N LYS A 289 -0.95 21.88 5.15
CA LYS A 289 -0.43 23.20 4.78
C LYS A 289 -0.16 24.05 6.01
N ASP A 290 -1.10 24.06 6.96
CA ASP A 290 -0.98 24.79 8.23
C ASP A 290 0.20 24.30 9.07
N ASP A 291 0.36 22.99 9.22
CA ASP A 291 1.49 22.40 9.97
C ASP A 291 2.85 22.71 9.33
N LEU A 292 2.93 22.68 8.00
CA LEU A 292 4.17 23.03 7.29
C LEU A 292 4.51 24.52 7.44
N MET A 293 3.52 25.41 7.39
CA MET A 293 3.71 26.84 7.62
C MET A 293 4.20 27.09 9.05
N ALA A 294 3.53 26.54 10.05
CA ALA A 294 3.90 26.68 11.46
C ALA A 294 5.31 26.16 11.76
N ASN A 295 5.68 25.01 11.18
CA ASN A 295 7.03 24.44 11.33
C ASN A 295 8.13 25.29 10.67
N ALA A 296 7.81 25.97 9.57
CA ALA A 296 8.74 26.86 8.89
C ALA A 296 9.00 28.14 9.69
N GLU A 297 7.97 28.72 10.29
CA GLU A 297 8.07 29.88 11.18
C GLU A 297 8.88 29.55 12.44
N ALA A 298 8.62 28.40 13.06
CA ALA A 298 9.32 27.95 14.27
C ALA A 298 10.84 27.74 14.08
N ARG A 299 11.30 27.47 12.85
CA ARG A 299 12.72 27.26 12.53
C ARG A 299 13.50 28.57 12.31
N GLY A 300 12.91 29.72 12.65
CA GLY A 300 13.61 31.02 12.65
C GLY A 300 14.01 31.52 11.27
N HIS A 301 13.43 30.94 10.21
CA HIS A 301 13.45 31.58 8.90
C HIS A 301 12.43 32.72 9.01
N GLY A 302 12.87 33.97 8.87
CA GLY A 302 12.04 35.17 9.05
C GLY A 302 10.77 35.18 8.21
N SER A 303 10.07 36.31 8.10
CA SER A 303 8.70 36.43 7.54
C SER A 303 8.46 35.92 6.10
N GLY A 304 9.40 35.21 5.45
CA GLY A 304 9.24 34.44 4.20
C GLY A 304 9.55 32.94 4.33
N GLY A 305 9.68 32.38 5.54
CA GLY A 305 9.99 30.96 5.75
C GLY A 305 8.85 30.02 5.33
N GLY A 306 7.60 30.40 5.61
CA GLY A 306 6.40 29.65 5.23
C GLY A 306 6.22 29.54 3.72
N GLU A 307 6.37 30.66 2.99
CA GLU A 307 6.34 30.69 1.52
C GLU A 307 7.44 29.80 0.92
N SER A 308 8.63 29.79 1.51
CA SER A 308 9.71 28.90 1.07
C SER A 308 9.39 27.42 1.28
N ALA A 309 8.70 27.06 2.38
CA ALA A 309 8.30 25.68 2.64
C ALA A 309 7.20 25.20 1.69
N LEU A 310 6.22 26.06 1.38
CA LEU A 310 5.18 25.77 0.40
C LEU A 310 5.75 25.70 -1.02
N ALA A 311 6.69 26.58 -1.39
CA ALA A 311 7.38 26.50 -2.68
C ALA A 311 8.21 25.22 -2.83
N GLN A 312 8.88 24.76 -1.76
CA GLN A 312 9.57 23.45 -1.76
C GLN A 312 8.59 22.28 -1.91
N LEU A 313 7.40 22.38 -1.31
CA LEU A 313 6.37 21.36 -1.45
C LEU A 313 5.81 21.34 -2.87
N GLU A 314 5.52 22.50 -3.45
CA GLU A 314 5.08 22.65 -4.83
C GLU A 314 6.11 22.07 -5.81
N GLU A 315 7.40 22.32 -5.60
CA GLU A 315 8.47 21.68 -6.38
C GLU A 315 8.50 20.16 -6.22
N LEU A 316 8.28 19.64 -5.01
CA LEU A 316 8.17 18.20 -4.78
C LEU A 316 6.95 17.61 -5.49
N LEU A 317 5.83 18.31 -5.53
CA LEU A 317 4.58 17.85 -6.16
C LEU A 317 4.68 17.74 -7.69
N LYS A 318 5.66 18.41 -8.31
CA LYS A 318 5.98 18.21 -9.75
C LYS A 318 6.44 16.78 -10.05
N THR A 319 7.00 16.08 -9.05
CA THR A 319 7.60 14.74 -9.23
C THR A 319 6.98 13.67 -8.34
N HIS A 320 6.31 14.06 -7.27
CA HIS A 320 5.70 13.18 -6.28
C HIS A 320 4.26 13.58 -6.02
N TYR A 321 3.51 12.71 -5.35
CA TYR A 321 2.12 12.98 -4.98
C TYR A 321 1.88 12.56 -3.54
N TYR A 322 0.70 12.90 -3.00
CA TYR A 322 0.22 12.40 -1.73
C TYR A 322 -1.01 11.52 -1.95
N LEU A 323 -1.15 10.49 -1.12
CA LEU A 323 -2.44 9.83 -0.94
C LEU A 323 -3.09 10.37 0.33
N CYS A 324 -4.28 10.92 0.16
CA CYS A 324 -5.07 11.59 1.20
C CYS A 324 -6.26 10.70 1.55
N LEU A 325 -6.41 10.36 2.83
CA LEU A 325 -7.59 9.65 3.32
C LEU A 325 -8.66 10.68 3.67
N THR A 326 -9.74 10.74 2.88
CA THR A 326 -10.81 11.74 3.04
C THR A 326 -12.13 11.07 3.39
N LEU A 327 -12.84 11.61 4.39
CA LEU A 327 -14.17 11.14 4.75
C LEU A 327 -15.19 11.58 3.70
N HIS A 328 -16.01 10.66 3.19
CA HIS A 328 -17.15 11.02 2.33
C HIS A 328 -18.49 11.02 3.10
N THR A 329 -18.48 10.58 4.35
CA THR A 329 -19.62 10.72 5.28
C THR A 329 -19.15 11.29 6.62
N PRO A 330 -20.00 12.07 7.32
CA PRO A 330 -19.66 12.56 8.65
C PRO A 330 -19.54 11.40 9.64
N LEU A 331 -18.57 11.48 10.54
CA LEU A 331 -18.30 10.49 11.58
C LEU A 331 -18.53 11.09 12.96
N ARG A 332 -19.16 10.30 13.83
CA ARG A 332 -19.28 10.63 15.25
C ARG A 332 -17.94 10.39 15.96
N ALA A 333 -17.74 11.05 17.10
CA ALA A 333 -16.60 10.79 17.96
C ALA A 333 -16.46 9.27 18.23
N SER A 334 -15.21 8.79 18.19
CA SER A 334 -14.84 7.38 18.33
C SER A 334 -15.35 6.44 17.22
N ALA A 335 -15.90 6.92 16.12
CA ALA A 335 -16.24 6.07 14.99
C ALA A 335 -14.98 5.57 14.25
N GLU A 336 -15.07 4.37 13.69
CA GLU A 336 -14.01 3.75 12.88
C GLU A 336 -14.05 4.30 11.44
N VAL A 337 -12.87 4.58 10.89
CA VAL A 337 -12.69 4.94 9.49
C VAL A 337 -12.57 3.65 8.68
N ILE A 338 -13.40 3.50 7.65
CA ILE A 338 -13.52 2.29 6.85
C ILE A 338 -13.37 2.64 5.38
N LEU A 339 -12.48 1.93 4.69
CA LEU A 339 -12.28 2.05 3.24
C LEU A 339 -12.99 0.91 2.49
N ASP A 340 -13.47 1.24 1.30
CA ASP A 340 -13.87 0.23 0.33
C ASP A 340 -12.65 -0.26 -0.45
N TRP A 341 -11.94 -1.22 0.13
CA TRP A 341 -10.78 -1.81 -0.53
C TRP A 341 -11.22 -2.72 -1.69
N GLN A 342 -10.69 -2.46 -2.89
CA GLN A 342 -10.92 -3.33 -4.02
C GLN A 342 -10.24 -4.70 -3.83
N VAL A 343 -11.05 -5.75 -3.83
CA VAL A 343 -10.60 -7.14 -3.73
C VAL A 343 -10.81 -7.84 -5.06
N PRO A 344 -9.73 -8.28 -5.74
CA PRO A 344 -9.84 -9.13 -6.91
C PRO A 344 -10.62 -10.41 -6.56
N VAL A 345 -11.65 -10.74 -7.35
CA VAL A 345 -12.53 -11.90 -7.09
C VAL A 345 -12.00 -13.13 -7.81
N VAL A 346 -11.43 -14.06 -7.05
CA VAL A 346 -10.99 -15.37 -7.52
C VAL A 346 -12.22 -16.23 -7.82
N THR A 347 -12.52 -16.42 -9.10
CA THR A 347 -13.64 -17.25 -9.52
C THR A 347 -13.30 -18.73 -9.39
N THR A 348 -14.09 -19.48 -8.63
CA THR A 348 -13.90 -20.93 -8.50
C THR A 348 -14.62 -21.73 -9.59
N GLY A 349 -15.61 -21.12 -10.25
CA GLY A 349 -16.48 -21.76 -11.24
C GLY A 349 -17.49 -22.76 -10.65
N VAL A 350 -17.53 -22.88 -9.32
CA VAL A 350 -18.43 -23.79 -8.59
C VAL A 350 -19.25 -23.04 -7.55
N LEU A 351 -18.63 -22.07 -6.86
CA LEU A 351 -19.30 -21.24 -5.89
C LEU A 351 -20.15 -20.15 -6.56
N THR A 352 -21.08 -19.58 -5.80
CA THR A 352 -21.78 -18.37 -6.22
C THR A 352 -20.83 -17.15 -6.20
N PRO A 353 -21.16 -16.05 -6.91
CA PRO A 353 -20.33 -14.85 -6.91
C PRO A 353 -20.04 -14.27 -5.52
N ASP A 354 -21.03 -14.31 -4.63
CA ASP A 354 -20.88 -13.81 -3.24
C ASP A 354 -19.92 -14.70 -2.43
N GLU A 355 -19.99 -16.02 -2.63
CA GLU A 355 -19.08 -16.96 -1.99
C GLU A 355 -17.65 -16.85 -2.53
N ASP A 356 -17.47 -16.65 -3.84
CA ASP A 356 -16.17 -16.35 -4.45
C ASP A 356 -15.58 -15.06 -3.87
N ALA A 357 -16.40 -14.03 -3.65
CA ALA A 357 -15.98 -12.78 -3.01
C ALA A 357 -15.53 -13.00 -1.55
N VAL A 358 -16.24 -13.82 -0.78
CA VAL A 358 -15.85 -14.19 0.59
C VAL A 358 -14.53 -14.95 0.61
N VAL A 359 -14.36 -15.95 -0.25
CA VAL A 359 -13.08 -16.70 -0.35
C VAL A 359 -11.94 -15.76 -0.73
N SER A 360 -12.17 -14.83 -1.65
CA SER A 360 -11.16 -13.86 -2.10
C SER A 360 -10.73 -12.93 -0.96
N ARG A 361 -11.68 -12.44 -0.15
CA ARG A 361 -11.39 -11.66 1.06
C ARG A 361 -10.60 -12.46 2.10
N LEU A 362 -11.00 -13.70 2.36
CA LEU A 362 -10.27 -14.60 3.26
C LEU A 362 -8.84 -14.87 2.77
N LEU A 363 -8.63 -15.04 1.46
CA LEU A 363 -7.30 -15.26 0.89
C LEU A 363 -6.43 -14.00 0.95
N LYS A 364 -7.02 -12.83 0.66
CA LYS A 364 -6.33 -11.53 0.63
C LYS A 364 -6.05 -11.01 2.04
N TYR A 365 -7.08 -10.84 2.86
CA TYR A 365 -7.00 -10.16 4.16
C TYR A 365 -6.94 -11.08 5.37
N MET A 366 -7.16 -12.39 5.18
CA MET A 366 -7.33 -13.33 6.29
C MET A 366 -8.48 -12.92 7.22
N PHE A 367 -9.52 -12.32 6.63
CA PHE A 367 -10.70 -11.80 7.30
C PHE A 367 -11.94 -12.05 6.46
#